data_AF-A0A958WAW2-F1
#
_entry.id   AF-A0A958WAW2-F1
#
_cell.length_a   1.000
_cell.length_b   1.000
_cell.length_c   1.000
_cell.angle_alpha   90.00
_cell.angle_beta   90.00
_cell.angle_gamma   90.00
#
_symmetry.space_group_name_H-M   'P 1'
#
loop_
_entity.id
_entity.type
_entity.pdbx_description
1 polymer ?
#
loop_
_entity_poly.entity_id
_entity_poly.type
_entity_poly.pdbx_seq_one_letter_code
_entity_poly.pdbx_strand_id
1 'polypeptide(L)' 'MENKKGISIVLLIPAIIIGVALFNEFDFESYKFKNPALAFVYFLGFALSIFFQFRGSNKGSKE' A
#
# COMPACT_ATOMS: atom_id res chain seq x y z
N MET A 1 13.86 -19.65 -16.23
CA MET A 1 13.36 -18.26 -16.26
C MET A 1 13.47 -17.74 -14.83
N GLU A 2 14.18 -16.64 -14.63
CA GLU A 2 14.62 -16.17 -13.31
C GLU A 2 13.45 -15.96 -12.33
N ASN A 3 13.68 -16.41 -11.10
CA ASN A 3 12.75 -16.35 -9.97
C ASN A 3 12.57 -14.88 -9.53
N LYS A 4 11.85 -14.09 -10.34
CA LYS A 4 11.44 -12.74 -9.96
C LYS A 4 10.47 -12.90 -8.81
N LYS A 5 10.86 -12.48 -7.60
CA LYS A 5 9.98 -12.35 -6.44
C LYS A 5 8.70 -11.65 -6.90
N GLY A 6 7.65 -12.43 -7.15
CA GLY A 6 6.45 -11.95 -7.83
C GLY A 6 5.76 -10.92 -6.97
N ILE A 7 5.44 -9.77 -7.57
CA ILE A 7 4.53 -8.83 -6.91
C ILE A 7 3.20 -9.55 -6.71
N SER A 8 2.68 -9.59 -5.49
CA SER A 8 1.43 -10.28 -5.21
C SER A 8 0.30 -9.44 -5.78
N ILE A 9 -0.33 -9.91 -6.85
CA ILE A 9 -1.44 -9.22 -7.50
C ILE A 9 -2.57 -8.94 -6.48
N VAL A 10 -2.76 -9.85 -5.52
CA VAL A 10 -3.74 -9.75 -4.44
C VAL A 10 -3.45 -8.59 -3.48
N LEU A 11 -2.17 -8.23 -3.25
CA LEU A 11 -1.81 -7.04 -2.48
C LEU A 11 -1.72 -5.78 -3.37
N LEU A 12 -1.34 -5.94 -4.63
CA LEU A 12 -1.12 -4.84 -5.57
C LEU A 12 -2.42 -4.09 -5.91
N ILE A 13 -3.49 -4.83 -6.23
CA ILE A 13 -4.80 -4.23 -6.59
C ILE A 13 -5.32 -3.33 -5.46
N PRO A 14 -5.48 -3.80 -4.21
CA PRO A 14 -5.93 -2.96 -3.12
C PRO A 14 -4.93 -1.85 -2.78
N ALA A 15 -3.62 -2.08 -2.92
CA ALA A 15 -2.63 -1.01 -2.74
C ALA A 15 -2.85 0.15 -3.72
N ILE A 16 -3.10 -0.14 -5.01
CA ILE A 16 -3.37 0.90 -6.02
C ILE A 16 -4.67 1.62 -5.70
N ILE A 17 -5.75 0.90 -5.36
CA ILE A 17 -7.05 1.50 -5.04
C ILE A 17 -6.93 2.42 -3.83
N ILE A 18 -6.30 1.97 -2.75
CA ILE A 18 -6.11 2.75 -1.52
C ILE A 18 -5.18 3.96 -1.78
N GLY A 19 -4.13 3.78 -2.59
CA GLY A 19 -3.24 4.88 -2.98
C GLY A 19 -3.97 5.98 -3.75
N VAL A 20 -4.83 5.60 -4.71
CA VAL A 20 -5.66 6.56 -5.46
C VAL A 20 -6.71 7.22 -4.55
N ALA A 21 -7.31 6.46 -3.63
CA ALA A 21 -8.26 7.01 -2.66
C ALA A 21 -7.61 8.07 -1.75
N LEU A 22 -6.43 7.78 -1.21
CA LEU A 22 -5.63 8.74 -0.42
C LEU A 22 -5.29 10.00 -1.21
N PHE A 23 -4.92 9.84 -2.49
CA PHE A 23 -4.59 10.97 -3.36
C PHE A 23 -5.80 11.88 -3.62
N ASN A 24 -6.99 11.31 -3.79
CA ASN A 24 -8.23 12.07 -3.98
C ASN A 24 -8.75 12.73 -2.68
N GLU A 25 -8.42 12.14 -1.54
CA GLU A 25 -8.85 12.62 -0.23
C GLU A 25 -7.91 13.69 0.35
N PHE A 26 -6.68 13.74 -0.15
CA PHE A 26 -5.71 14.78 0.15
C PHE A 26 -6.03 16.06 -0.63
N ASP A 27 -6.31 17.13 0.10
CA ASP A 27 -6.43 18.45 -0.46
C ASP A 27 -5.04 19.10 -0.52
N PHE A 28 -4.50 19.22 -1.74
CA PHE A 28 -3.20 19.83 -2.01
C PHE A 28 -3.19 21.36 -1.82
N GLU A 29 -4.35 22.01 -1.78
CA GLU A 29 -4.46 23.45 -1.59
C GLU A 29 -4.34 23.80 -0.09
N SER A 30 -5.05 23.04 0.76
CA SER A 30 -5.03 23.24 2.22
C SER A 30 -4.03 22.36 2.97
N TYR A 31 -3.34 21.43 2.28
CA TYR A 31 -2.44 20.41 2.83
C TYR A 31 -3.08 19.55 3.92
N LYS A 32 -4.38 19.27 3.78
CA LYS A 32 -5.17 18.53 4.76
C LYS A 32 -5.93 17.40 4.09
N PHE A 33 -6.21 16.34 4.84
CA PHE A 33 -7.15 15.32 4.40
C PHE A 33 -8.57 15.78 4.70
N LYS A 34 -9.48 15.60 3.73
CA LYS A 34 -10.92 15.88 3.92
C LYS A 34 -11.48 15.12 5.13
N ASN A 35 -11.10 13.84 5.26
CA ASN A 35 -11.43 13.01 6.41
C ASN A 35 -10.16 12.44 7.03
N PRO A 36 -9.59 13.07 8.08
CA PRO A 36 -8.32 12.63 8.67
C PRO A 36 -8.40 11.20 9.25
N ALA A 37 -9.55 10.80 9.81
CA ALA A 37 -9.75 9.45 10.33
C ALA A 37 -9.74 8.39 9.21
N LEU A 38 -10.40 8.67 8.08
CA LEU A 38 -10.45 7.74 6.94
C LEU A 38 -9.09 7.65 6.26
N ALA A 39 -8.43 8.79 6.08
CA ALA A 39 -7.06 8.87 5.57
C ALA A 39 -6.08 8.07 6.43
N PHE A 40 -6.22 8.09 7.76
CA PHE A 40 -5.38 7.30 8.64
C PHE A 40 -5.56 5.78 8.42
N VAL A 41 -6.81 5.31 8.29
CA VAL A 41 -7.12 3.89 8.03
C VAL A 41 -6.58 3.45 6.67
N TYR A 42 -6.78 4.27 5.63
CA TYR A 42 -6.24 4.01 4.31
C TYR A 42 -4.71 4.03 4.29
N PHE A 43 -4.09 4.99 4.95
CA PHE A 43 -2.64 5.07 5.06
C PHE A 43 -2.08 3.84 5.77
N LEU A 44 -2.71 3.40 6.86
CA LEU A 44 -2.30 2.20 7.59
C LEU A 44 -2.44 0.93 6.72
N GLY A 45 -3.56 0.77 6.02
CA GLY A 45 -3.78 -0.35 5.10
C GLY A 45 -2.78 -0.36 3.93
N PHE A 46 -2.50 0.80 3.35
CA PHE A 46 -1.52 0.98 2.28
C PHE A 46 -0.09 0.67 2.76
N ALA A 47 0.30 1.22 3.92
CA ALA A 47 1.61 1.00 4.52
C ALA A 47 1.82 -0.48 4.87
N LEU A 48 0.81 -1.16 5.41
CA LEU A 48 0.86 -2.60 5.66
C LEU A 48 0.98 -3.39 4.35
N SER A 49 0.21 -3.03 3.32
CA SER A 49 0.28 -3.71 2.02
C SER A 49 1.67 -3.61 1.39
N ILE A 50 2.24 -2.39 1.35
CA ILE A 50 3.62 -2.16 0.91
C ILE A 50 4.60 -2.92 1.81
N PHE A 51 4.44 -2.83 3.12
CA PHE A 51 5.33 -3.50 4.06
C PHE A 51 5.35 -5.01 3.83
N PHE A 52 4.21 -5.68 3.71
CA PHE A 52 4.17 -7.11 3.40
C PHE A 52 4.75 -7.41 2.00
N GLN A 53 4.49 -6.56 1.02
CA GLN A 53 4.98 -6.71 -0.35
C GLN A 53 6.51 -6.59 -0.46
N PHE A 54 7.13 -5.70 0.32
CA PHE A 54 8.58 -5.43 0.28
C PHE A 54 9.37 -6.18 1.36
N ARG A 55 8.77 -6.50 2.52
CA ARG A 55 9.41 -7.27 3.61
C ARG A 55 9.67 -8.73 3.22
N GLY A 56 9.01 -9.23 2.18
CA GLY A 56 9.27 -10.54 1.58
C GLY A 56 10.62 -10.68 0.87
N SER A 57 11.45 -9.63 0.76
CA SER A 57 12.78 -9.79 0.15
C SER A 57 13.82 -10.42 1.09
N ASN A 58 13.57 -10.53 2.40
CA ASN A 58 14.52 -11.13 3.36
C ASN A 58 13.93 -12.22 4.27
N LYS A 59 12.91 -12.94 3.79
CA LYS A 59 12.59 -14.27 4.31
C LYS A 59 12.70 -15.24 3.15
N GLY A 60 13.84 -15.92 3.11
CA GLY A 60 14.05 -17.03 2.21
C GLY A 60 13.01 -18.13 2.44
N SER A 61 13.00 -19.06 1.49
CA SER A 61 12.71 -20.47 1.68
C SER A 61 12.63 -20.85 3.17
N LYS A 62 11.41 -21.16 3.62
CA LYS A 62 11.00 -21.88 4.84
C LYS A 62 9.48 -21.66 4.95
N GLU A 63 8.60 -22.64 4.79
CA GLU A 63 8.65 -24.09 4.60
C GLU A 63 7.41 -24.48 3.78
#